data_AF-A0A136KD42-F1
#
_entry.id   AF-A0A136KD42-F1
#
_cell.length_a   1.000
_cell.length_b   1.000
_cell.length_c   1.000
_cell.angle_alpha   90.00
_cell.angle_beta   90.00
_cell.angle_gamma   90.00
#
_symmetry.space_group_name_H-M   'P 1'
#
loop_
_entity.id
_entity.type
_entity.pdbx_description
1 polymer ?
#
loop_
_entity_poly.entity_id
_entity_poly.type
_entity_poly.pdbx_seq_one_letter_code
_entity_poly.pdbx_strand_id
1 'polypeptide(L)'
;MELYEPRQLITKFVEYLSELKKSQHTIIAYKKDLEQFVGFLVSQDKTDIREVVKADIDGFIQKLLTDNYTKKSASRKLNSIRTFFQIPKK
;
A
#
# COMPACT_ATOMS: atom_id res chain seq x y z
N MET A 1 -18.29 -9.62 -10.88
CA MET A 1 -16.86 -9.91 -10.85
C MET A 1 -16.26 -8.99 -9.81
N GLU A 2 -15.99 -9.48 -8.60
CA GLU A 2 -15.43 -8.63 -7.55
C GLU A 2 -14.03 -8.18 -7.99
N LEU A 3 -13.85 -6.87 -8.14
CA LEU A 3 -12.60 -6.30 -8.61
C LEU A 3 -11.65 -6.19 -7.41
N TYR A 4 -10.77 -7.19 -7.28
CA TYR A 4 -9.68 -7.23 -6.30
C TYR A 4 -8.46 -6.40 -6.73
N GLU A 5 -8.68 -5.45 -7.63
CA GLU A 5 -7.69 -4.55 -8.19
C GLU A 5 -7.12 -3.63 -7.08
N PRO A 6 -5.80 -3.65 -6.84
CA PRO A 6 -5.19 -2.89 -5.76
C PRO A 6 -5.52 -1.40 -5.79
N ARG A 7 -5.62 -0.78 -6.97
CA ARG A 7 -5.94 0.65 -7.12
C ARG A 7 -7.33 1.00 -6.61
N GLN A 8 -8.32 0.16 -6.89
CA GLN A 8 -9.70 0.40 -6.41
C GLN A 8 -9.79 0.25 -4.89
N LEU A 9 -9.05 -0.71 -4.34
CA LEU A 9 -8.97 -0.90 -2.90
C LEU A 9 -8.27 0.27 -2.17
N ILE A 10 -7.28 0.92 -2.80
CA ILE A 10 -6.70 2.16 -2.25
C ILE A 10 -7.76 3.25 -2.12
N THR A 11 -8.64 3.42 -3.11
CA THR A 11 -9.73 4.41 -3.04
C THR A 11 -10.65 4.13 -1.86
N LYS A 12 -11.13 2.89 -1.72
CA LYS A 12 -11.97 2.48 -0.57
C LYS A 12 -11.27 2.67 0.77
N PHE A 13 -9.97 2.38 0.82
CA PHE A 13 -9.18 2.56 2.03
C PHE A 13 -9.05 4.05 2.41
N VAL A 14 -8.84 4.93 1.43
CA VAL A 14 -8.79 6.38 1.65
C VAL A 14 -10.13 6.91 2.13
N GLU A 15 -11.24 6.43 1.56
CA GLU A 15 -12.60 6.75 2.02
C GLU A 15 -12.80 6.32 3.48
N TYR A 16 -12.41 5.09 3.83
CA TYR A 16 -12.44 4.59 5.20
C TYR A 16 -11.61 5.46 6.17
N LEU A 17 -10.40 5.88 5.79
CA LEU A 17 -9.60 6.78 6.63
C LEU A 17 -10.27 8.15 6.82
N SER A 18 -10.98 8.64 5.81
CA SER A 18 -11.77 9.86 5.87
C SER A 18 -12.94 9.73 6.85
N GLU A 19 -13.67 8.60 6.81
CA GLU A 19 -14.75 8.29 7.76
C GLU A 19 -14.25 8.21 9.21
N LEU A 20 -13.04 7.69 9.40
CA LEU A 20 -12.34 7.69 10.70
C LEU A 20 -11.80 9.08 11.11
N LYS A 21 -12.13 10.15 10.37
CA LYS A 21 -11.68 11.53 10.62
C LYS A 21 -10.15 11.68 10.70
N LYS A 22 -9.40 10.87 9.94
CA LYS A 22 -7.94 11.07 9.83
C LYS A 22 -7.65 12.37 9.10
N SER A 23 -6.53 13.01 9.47
CA SER A 23 -6.12 14.27 8.83
C SER A 23 -5.86 14.07 7.33
N GLN A 24 -6.06 15.13 6.54
CA GLN A 24 -5.76 15.13 5.10
C GLN A 24 -4.31 14.73 4.82
N HIS A 25 -3.35 15.22 5.62
CA HIS A 25 -1.95 14.83 5.50
C HIS A 25 -1.72 13.34 5.73
N THR A 26 -2.42 12.76 6.71
CA THR A 26 -2.37 11.31 6.96
C THR A 26 -2.91 10.55 5.75
N ILE A 27 -4.09 10.91 5.25
CA ILE A 27 -4.73 10.26 4.10
C ILE A 27 -3.81 10.30 2.86
N ILE A 28 -3.25 11.46 2.54
CA ILE A 28 -2.34 11.64 1.41
C ILE A 28 -1.07 10.79 1.57
N ALA A 29 -0.51 10.73 2.79
CA ALA A 29 0.69 9.93 3.05
C ALA A 29 0.42 8.43 2.83
N TYR A 30 -0.69 7.91 3.34
CA TYR A 30 -1.11 6.53 3.11
C TYR A 30 -1.33 6.25 1.62
N LYS A 31 -2.10 7.11 0.94
CA LYS A 31 -2.39 6.95 -0.50
C LYS A 31 -1.09 6.86 -1.32
N LYS A 32 -0.18 7.81 -1.14
CA LYS A 32 1.10 7.85 -1.89
C LYS A 32 1.97 6.62 -1.62
N ASP A 33 2.01 6.15 -0.37
CA ASP A 33 2.78 4.95 -0.03
C ASP A 33 2.20 3.70 -0.69
N LEU A 34 0.88 3.56 -0.68
CA LEU A 34 0.18 2.43 -1.28
C LEU A 34 0.25 2.46 -2.82
N GLU A 35 0.11 3.63 -3.44
CA GLU A 35 0.28 3.80 -4.89
C GLU A 35 1.69 3.38 -5.34
N GLN A 36 2.72 3.72 -4.57
CA GLN A 36 4.08 3.28 -4.87
C GLN A 36 4.24 1.75 -4.75
N PHE A 37 3.64 1.15 -3.73
CA PHE A 37 3.65 -0.31 -3.57
C PHE A 37 2.90 -1.01 -4.71
N VAL A 38 1.73 -0.50 -5.12
CA VAL A 38 0.98 -1.03 -6.27
C VAL A 38 1.76 -0.87 -7.57
N GLY A 39 2.46 0.25 -7.76
CA GLY A 39 3.36 0.42 -8.90
C GLY A 39 4.46 -0.65 -8.94
N PHE A 40 5.00 -1.02 -7.78
CA PHE A 40 5.93 -2.13 -7.66
C PHE A 40 5.29 -3.48 -8.00
N LEU A 41 4.10 -3.79 -7.46
CA LEU A 41 3.40 -5.04 -7.75
C LEU A 41 3.07 -5.21 -9.24
N VAL A 42 2.60 -4.14 -9.89
CA VAL A 42 2.31 -4.15 -11.34
C VAL A 42 3.58 -4.43 -12.15
N SER A 43 4.75 -3.93 -11.70
CA SER A 43 6.03 -4.26 -12.35
C SER A 43 6.47 -5.72 -12.16
N GLN A 44 5.77 -6.49 -11.33
CA GLN A 44 5.96 -7.92 -11.10
C GLN A 44 4.77 -8.74 -11.61
N ASP A 45 3.96 -8.17 -12.51
CA ASP A 45 2.75 -8.77 -13.08
C ASP A 45 1.69 -9.19 -12.03
N LYS A 46 1.68 -8.55 -10.87
CA LYS A 46 0.69 -8.77 -9.81
C LYS A 46 -0.41 -7.72 -9.86
N THR A 47 -1.54 -8.08 -10.46
CA THR A 47 -2.72 -7.21 -10.59
C THR A 47 -3.84 -7.56 -9.64
N ASP A 48 -3.80 -8.73 -8.97
CA ASP A 48 -4.77 -9.11 -7.96
C ASP A 48 -4.17 -9.02 -6.55
N ILE A 49 -4.83 -8.28 -5.65
CA ILE A 49 -4.37 -8.13 -4.27
C ILE A 49 -4.27 -9.45 -3.49
N ARG A 50 -5.00 -10.48 -3.91
CA ARG A 50 -5.03 -11.81 -3.28
C ARG A 50 -3.78 -12.62 -3.59
N GLU A 51 -3.04 -12.25 -4.63
CA GLU A 51 -1.76 -12.85 -5.02
C GLU A 51 -0.57 -12.24 -4.28
N VAL A 52 -0.82 -11.18 -3.50
CA VAL A 52 0.20 -10.50 -2.71
C VAL A 52 0.53 -11.34 -1.48
N VAL A 53 1.79 -11.74 -1.40
CA VAL A 53 2.38 -12.51 -0.31
C VAL A 53 3.43 -11.69 0.41
N LYS A 54 3.89 -12.19 1.58
CA LYS A 54 4.93 -11.53 2.37
C LYS A 54 6.20 -11.24 1.56
N ALA A 55 6.58 -12.13 0.65
CA ALA A 55 7.77 -11.96 -0.19
C ALA A 55 7.69 -10.71 -1.09
N ASP A 56 6.51 -10.30 -1.54
CA ASP A 56 6.35 -9.08 -2.34
C ASP A 56 6.57 -7.83 -1.48
N ILE A 57 6.08 -7.85 -0.24
CA ILE A 57 6.28 -6.76 0.71
C ILE A 57 7.76 -6.64 1.03
N ASP A 58 8.42 -7.77 1.34
CA ASP A 58 9.86 -7.79 1.62
C ASP A 58 10.67 -7.31 0.41
N GLY A 59 10.32 -7.76 -0.80
CA GLY A 59 10.93 -7.33 -2.06
C GLY A 59 10.78 -5.82 -2.31
N PHE A 60 9.61 -5.26 -2.04
CA PHE A 60 9.40 -3.81 -2.10
C PHE A 60 10.29 -3.05 -1.12
N ILE A 61 10.41 -3.52 0.12
CA ILE A 61 11.30 -2.90 1.11
C ILE A 61 12.76 -2.97 0.67
N GLN A 62 13.22 -4.10 0.14
CA GLN A 62 14.58 -4.22 -0.40
C GLN A 62 14.80 -3.25 -1.56
N LYS A 63 13.85 -3.18 -2.50
CA LYS A 63 13.92 -2.23 -3.62
C LYS A 63 14.05 -0.79 -3.15
N LEU A 64 13.27 -0.38 -2.15
CA LEU A 64 13.37 0.98 -1.58
C LEU A 64 14.77 1.26 -1.02
N LEU A 65 15.38 0.29 -0.32
CA LEU A 65 16.72 0.46 0.22
C LEU A 65 17.78 0.54 -0.90
N THR A 66 17.63 -0.25 -1.96
CA THR A 66 18.48 -0.17 -3.16
C THR A 66 18.32 1.17 -3.88
N ASP A 67 17.11 1.72 -3.91
CA ASP A 67 16.79 3.04 -4.49
C ASP A 67 17.19 4.22 -3.55
N ASN A 68 18.05 3.99 -2.56
CA ASN A 68 18.55 4.97 -1.59
C ASN A 68 17.46 5.64 -0.71
N TYR A 69 16.29 5.01 -0.54
CA TYR A 69 15.35 5.47 0.49
C TYR A 69 15.93 5.19 1.88
N THR A 70 15.71 6.14 2.79
CA THR A 70 16.12 5.94 4.19
C THR A 70 15.33 4.80 4.84
N LYS A 71 15.94 4.14 5.84
CA LYS A 71 15.25 3.15 6.70
C LYS A 71 13.95 3.71 7.30
N LYS A 72 13.93 5.00 7.64
CA LYS A 72 12.73 5.70 8.13
C LYS A 72 11.61 5.73 7.09
N SER A 73 11.94 6.07 5.84
CA SER A 73 10.98 6.07 4.73
C SER A 73 10.46 4.66 4.42
N ALA A 74 11.34 3.66 4.39
CA ALA A 74 10.96 2.26 4.17
C ALA A 74 10.03 1.74 5.29
N SER A 75 10.36 2.02 6.55
CA SER A 75 9.52 1.65 7.70
C SER A 75 8.13 2.31 7.66
N ARG A 76 8.06 3.60 7.31
CA ARG A 76 6.78 4.30 7.13
C ARG A 76 5.91 3.62 6.06
N LYS A 77 6.49 3.28 4.91
CA LYS A 77 5.79 2.60 3.81
C LYS A 77 5.32 1.19 4.21
N LEU A 78 6.17 0.45 4.92
CA LEU A 78 5.80 -0.86 5.47
C LEU A 78 4.58 -0.76 6.40
N ASN A 79 4.54 0.26 7.26
CA ASN A 79 3.40 0.48 8.16
C ASN A 79 2.13 0.85 7.39
N SER A 80 2.24 1.65 6.34
CA SER A 80 1.12 1.97 5.44
C SER A 80 0.55 0.70 4.80
N ILE A 81 1.42 -0.18 4.29
CA ILE A 81 1.04 -1.46 3.67
C ILE A 81 0.37 -2.39 4.70
N ARG A 82 0.97 -2.59 5.88
CA ARG A 82 0.40 -3.47 6.92
C ARG A 82 -1.00 -3.02 7.35
N THR A 83 -1.16 -1.73 7.58
CA THR A 83 -2.45 -1.14 7.96
C THR A 83 -3.50 -1.36 6.87
N PHE A 84 -3.13 -1.23 5.60
CA PHE A 84 -4.01 -1.49 4.46
C PHE A 84 -4.49 -2.95 4.37
N PHE A 85 -3.62 -3.92 4.67
CA PHE A 85 -4.00 -5.34 4.69
C PHE A 85 -4.74 -5.76 5.98
N GLN A 86 -4.59 -5.03 7.08
CA GLN A 86 -5.22 -5.34 8.36
C GLN A 86 -6.68 -4.85 8.44
N ILE A 87 -7.00 -3.76 7.76
CA ILE A 87 -8.34 -3.16 7.85
C ILE A 87 -9.36 -4.00 7.05
N PRO A 88 -10.54 -4.28 7.62
CA PRO A 88 -11.59 -5.00 6.93
C PRO A 88 -12.03 -4.22 5.68
N LYS A 89 -11.93 -4.89 4.53
CA LYS A 89 -12.43 -4.41 3.25
C LYS A 89 -13.96 -4.64 3.23
N LYS A 90 -14.72 -3.82 3.96
CA LYS A 90 -16.19 -3.83 3.89
C LYS A 90 -16.69 -3.26 2.56
#